data_AF-A0A1A7WSV0-F1
#
_entry.id   AF-A0A1A7WSV0-F1
#
_cell.length_a   1.000
_cell.length_b   1.000
_cell.length_c   1.000
_cell.angle_alpha   90.00
_cell.angle_beta   90.00
_cell.angle_gamma   90.00
#
_symmetry.space_group_name_H-M   'P 1'
#
loop_
_entity.id
_entity.type
_entity.pdbx_description
1 polymer ?
#
loop_
_entity_poly.entity_id
_entity_poly.type
_entity_poly.pdbx_seq_one_letter_code
_entity_poly.pdbx_strand_id
1 'polypeptide(L)'
;MQSLTQEIQSFSRSRLRKQCTRVTSLSGRRIIETWKGSTITVTEDPVPPEKMLGYIPDTSWDLQVGMVKPFLLLGSQDAANDFGTLRKHKVSHILNVAFGVENVFPDLFVYKTLSIQDHPDTDLLLYMQECCDFIEKAHHERGVVP
;
A
#
# COMPACT_ATOMS: atom_id res chain seq x y z
N MET A 1 -16.92 -38.32 -32.70
CA MET A 1 -16.78 -37.13 -31.83
C MET A 1 -17.93 -36.20 -32.16
N GLN A 2 -18.79 -35.88 -31.20
CA GLN A 2 -19.77 -34.81 -31.40
C GLN A 2 -19.02 -33.48 -31.42
N SER A 3 -19.53 -32.48 -32.14
CA SER A 3 -18.93 -31.15 -32.06
C SER A 3 -19.31 -30.49 -30.74
N LEU A 4 -18.43 -29.62 -30.20
CA LEU A 4 -18.71 -28.85 -28.98
C LEU A 4 -20.07 -28.13 -29.05
N THR A 5 -20.44 -27.61 -30.22
CA THR A 5 -21.74 -26.97 -30.45
C THR A 5 -22.91 -27.91 -30.25
N GLN A 6 -22.82 -29.15 -30.72
CA GLN A 6 -23.87 -30.16 -30.52
C GLN A 6 -23.98 -30.58 -29.06
N GLU A 7 -22.87 -30.69 -28.35
CA GLU A 7 -22.85 -30.98 -26.91
C GLU A 7 -23.51 -29.85 -26.10
N ILE A 8 -23.21 -28.58 -26.40
CA ILE A 8 -23.83 -27.42 -25.74
C ILE A 8 -25.34 -27.36 -26.02
N GLN A 9 -25.76 -27.61 -27.27
CA GLN A 9 -27.18 -27.54 -27.67
C GLN A 9 -28.01 -28.69 -27.08
N SER A 10 -27.44 -29.89 -26.97
CA SER A 10 -28.12 -31.07 -26.42
C SER A 10 -28.11 -31.12 -24.89
N PHE A 11 -27.25 -30.32 -24.23
CA PHE A 11 -27.15 -30.29 -22.78
C PHE A 11 -28.37 -29.64 -22.12
N SER A 12 -29.04 -30.38 -21.24
CA SER A 12 -30.15 -29.84 -20.46
C SER A 12 -29.67 -28.88 -19.37
N ARG A 13 -30.04 -27.60 -19.49
CA ARG A 13 -29.74 -26.55 -18.49
C ARG A 13 -30.26 -26.89 -17.08
N SER A 14 -31.27 -27.75 -16.94
CA SER A 14 -31.77 -28.20 -15.64
C SER A 14 -30.78 -29.06 -14.85
N ARG A 15 -29.75 -29.61 -15.52
CA ARG A 15 -28.66 -30.38 -14.90
C ARG A 15 -27.53 -29.48 -14.37
N LEU A 16 -27.55 -28.17 -14.68
CA LEU A 16 -26.58 -27.24 -14.11
C LEU A 16 -26.89 -27.01 -12.64
N ARG A 17 -25.83 -26.95 -11.81
CA ARG A 17 -25.97 -26.47 -10.44
C ARG A 17 -26.45 -25.03 -10.49
N LYS A 18 -27.47 -24.69 -9.70
CA LYS A 18 -27.90 -23.31 -9.53
C LYS A 18 -26.75 -22.55 -8.86
N GLN A 19 -26.28 -21.51 -9.53
CA GLN A 19 -25.22 -20.64 -9.03
C GLN A 19 -25.79 -19.24 -8.76
N CYS A 20 -25.24 -18.59 -7.75
CA CYS A 20 -25.39 -17.16 -7.55
C CYS A 20 -23.99 -16.54 -7.53
N THR A 21 -23.86 -15.35 -8.09
CA THR A 21 -22.61 -14.59 -8.09
C THR A 21 -22.75 -13.44 -7.11
N ARG A 22 -21.86 -13.37 -6.13
CA ARG A 22 -21.76 -12.20 -5.26
C ARG A 22 -20.82 -11.18 -5.91
N VAL A 23 -21.35 -10.02 -6.26
CA VAL A 23 -20.60 -8.91 -6.87
C VAL A 23 -20.42 -7.82 -5.82
N THR A 24 -19.17 -7.39 -5.62
CA THR A 24 -18.82 -6.24 -4.77
C THR A 24 -18.37 -5.10 -5.67
N SER A 25 -19.03 -3.94 -5.60
CA SER A 25 -18.62 -2.74 -6.34
C SER A 25 -17.41 -2.07 -5.69
N LEU A 26 -16.80 -1.12 -6.39
CA LEU A 26 -15.74 -0.25 -5.85
C LEU A 26 -16.17 0.57 -4.63
N SER A 27 -17.49 0.82 -4.48
CA SER A 27 -18.05 1.50 -3.31
C SER A 27 -18.31 0.57 -2.13
N GLY A 28 -17.93 -0.71 -2.22
CA GLY A 28 -18.21 -1.73 -1.21
C GLY A 28 -19.66 -2.21 -1.20
N ARG A 29 -20.51 -1.75 -2.14
CA ARG A 29 -21.89 -2.24 -2.28
C ARG A 29 -21.86 -3.68 -2.77
N ARG A 30 -22.56 -4.57 -2.08
CA ARG A 30 -22.63 -5.99 -2.42
C ARG A 30 -24.01 -6.32 -2.98
N ILE A 31 -24.02 -7.02 -4.11
CA ILE A 31 -25.23 -7.55 -4.73
C ILE A 31 -25.05 -9.05 -5.01
N ILE A 32 -26.15 -9.78 -5.00
CA ILE A 32 -26.21 -11.20 -5.36
C ILE A 32 -26.97 -11.30 -6.67
N GLU A 33 -26.29 -11.75 -7.71
CA GLU A 33 -26.87 -12.06 -9.01
C GLU A 33 -27.26 -13.54 -9.04
N THR A 34 -28.56 -13.82 -9.16
CA THR A 34 -29.08 -15.19 -9.29
C THR A 34 -29.67 -15.37 -10.68
N TRP A 35 -29.18 -16.37 -11.41
CA TRP A 35 -29.70 -16.71 -12.73
C TRP A 35 -30.98 -17.55 -12.62
N LYS A 36 -32.05 -17.08 -13.25
CA LYS A 36 -33.32 -17.81 -13.43
C LYS A 36 -33.61 -17.97 -14.92
N GLY A 37 -33.06 -19.02 -15.52
CA GLY A 37 -33.16 -19.24 -16.96
C GLY A 37 -32.33 -18.21 -17.74
N SER A 38 -32.99 -17.41 -18.60
CA SER A 38 -32.35 -16.33 -19.36
C SER A 38 -32.38 -14.97 -18.64
N THR A 39 -32.94 -14.90 -17.43
CA THR A 39 -33.11 -13.66 -16.68
C THR A 39 -32.22 -13.65 -15.44
N ILE A 40 -31.58 -12.51 -15.17
CA ILE A 40 -30.80 -12.28 -13.96
C ILE A 40 -31.68 -11.56 -12.96
N THR A 41 -31.77 -12.08 -11.73
CA THR A 41 -32.33 -11.35 -10.59
C THR A 41 -31.19 -10.84 -9.72
N VAL A 42 -31.20 -9.54 -9.43
CA VAL A 42 -30.18 -8.87 -8.61
C VAL A 42 -30.82 -8.46 -7.29
N THR A 43 -30.27 -8.91 -6.17
CA THR A 43 -30.70 -8.52 -4.82
C THR A 43 -29.54 -7.93 -4.05
N GLU A 44 -29.80 -7.02 -3.11
CA GLU A 44 -28.77 -6.55 -2.19
C GLU A 44 -28.33 -7.68 -1.26
N ASP A 45 -27.03 -7.76 -0.97
CA ASP A 45 -26.49 -8.68 0.03
C ASP A 45 -26.88 -8.16 1.42
N PRO A 46 -27.61 -8.93 2.24
CA PRO A 46 -28.06 -8.49 3.57
C PRO A 46 -26.91 -8.36 4.59
N VAL A 47 -25.71 -8.85 4.26
CA VAL A 47 -24.53 -8.69 5.12
C VAL A 47 -24.07 -7.23 5.07
N PRO A 48 -23.91 -6.54 6.22
CA PRO A 48 -23.41 -5.18 6.26
C PRO A 48 -22.09 -5.07 5.48
N PRO A 49 -21.87 -3.97 4.73
CA PRO A 49 -20.58 -3.76 4.10
C PRO A 49 -19.50 -3.70 5.19
N GLU A 50 -18.59 -4.67 5.19
CA GLU A 50 -17.34 -4.52 5.94
C GLU A 50 -16.63 -3.28 5.40
N LYS A 51 -16.20 -2.40 6.31
CA LYS A 51 -15.79 -1.01 6.03
C LYS A 51 -14.66 -0.83 5.00
N MET A 52 -13.95 -1.88 4.60
CA MET A 52 -12.84 -1.80 3.66
C MET A 52 -12.72 -3.11 2.90
N LEU A 53 -13.06 -3.14 1.62
CA LEU A 53 -12.75 -4.31 0.78
C LEU A 53 -12.30 -3.86 -0.61
N GLY A 54 -10.99 -3.94 -0.82
CA GLY A 54 -10.24 -3.60 -2.04
C GLY A 54 -8.76 -3.34 -1.72
N TYR A 55 -8.53 -2.75 -0.55
CA TYR A 55 -7.22 -2.58 0.07
C TYR A 55 -7.19 -3.38 1.37
N ILE A 56 -6.34 -4.40 1.43
CA ILE A 56 -6.01 -5.09 2.68
C ILE A 56 -4.76 -4.38 3.19
N PRO A 57 -4.86 -3.53 4.24
CA PRO A 57 -3.67 -2.91 4.81
C PRO A 57 -2.74 -4.02 5.32
N ASP A 58 -1.48 -4.00 4.88
CA ASP A 58 -0.46 -4.74 5.59
C ASP A 58 -0.29 -4.08 6.97
N THR A 59 -0.39 -4.89 8.01
CA THR A 59 -0.25 -4.44 9.41
C THR A 59 1.05 -4.94 10.02
N SER A 60 1.85 -5.69 9.26
CA SER A 60 3.18 -6.07 9.66
C SER A 60 4.11 -4.86 9.52
N TRP A 61 4.96 -4.66 10.53
CA TRP A 61 5.93 -3.58 10.54
C TRP A 61 7.11 -3.96 9.64
N ASP A 62 7.44 -3.12 8.65
CA ASP A 62 8.62 -3.31 7.83
C ASP A 62 9.82 -2.55 8.41
N LEU A 63 10.53 -3.18 9.34
CA LEU A 63 11.73 -2.62 10.00
C LEU A 63 13.03 -2.83 9.19
N GLN A 64 12.92 -3.16 7.90
CA GLN A 64 14.10 -3.33 7.06
C GLN A 64 14.77 -1.99 6.76
N VAL A 65 16.10 -1.98 6.81
CA VAL A 65 16.91 -0.81 6.51
C VAL A 65 17.97 -1.19 5.48
N GLY A 66 17.94 -0.52 4.34
CA GLY A 66 18.96 -0.62 3.31
C GLY A 66 20.11 0.34 3.59
N MET A 67 21.36 -0.11 3.46
CA MET A 67 22.53 0.75 3.59
C MET A 67 23.06 1.12 2.20
N VAL A 68 23.05 2.41 1.87
CA VAL A 68 23.60 2.93 0.61
C VAL A 68 25.07 3.32 0.81
N LYS A 69 25.36 4.02 1.92
CA LYS A 69 26.70 4.37 2.39
C LYS A 69 26.77 4.18 3.91
N PRO A 70 27.96 4.15 4.52
CA PRO A 70 28.08 4.03 5.98
C PRO A 70 27.32 5.10 6.79
N PHE A 71 26.99 6.24 6.18
CA PHE A 71 26.26 7.35 6.80
C PHE A 71 24.88 7.61 6.15
N LEU A 72 24.50 6.85 5.12
CA LEU A 72 23.26 7.03 4.37
C LEU A 72 22.53 5.70 4.24
N LEU A 73 21.34 5.64 4.83
CA LEU A 73 20.46 4.50 4.85
C LEU A 73 19.18 4.84 4.07
N LEU A 74 18.35 3.82 3.85
CA LEU A 74 17.00 3.95 3.33
C LEU A 74 16.11 3.04 4.16
N GLY A 75 14.97 3.56 4.60
CA GLY A 75 13.99 2.81 5.37
C GLY A 75 12.57 3.30 5.11
N SER A 76 11.61 2.48 5.53
CA SER A 76 10.19 2.85 5.56
C SER A 76 9.90 3.80 6.73
N GLN A 77 8.67 4.33 6.77
CA GLN A 77 8.15 5.04 7.94
C GLN A 77 8.18 4.16 9.21
N ASP A 78 7.95 2.85 9.07
CA ASP A 78 7.98 1.90 10.20
C ASP A 78 9.36 1.86 10.84
N ALA A 79 10.43 1.79 10.03
CA ALA A 79 11.81 1.83 10.53
C ALA A 79 12.16 3.19 11.16
N ALA A 80 11.64 4.30 10.61
CA ALA A 80 11.82 5.64 11.18
C ALA A 80 11.04 5.85 12.49
N ASN A 81 9.99 5.08 12.73
CA ASN A 81 9.17 5.12 13.94
C ASN A 81 9.65 4.15 15.03
N ASP A 82 10.58 3.24 14.72
CA ASP A 82 11.13 2.31 15.70
C ASP A 82 12.47 2.80 16.29
N PHE A 83 12.43 3.25 17.55
CA PHE A 83 13.61 3.74 18.25
C PHE A 83 14.74 2.68 18.33
N GLY A 84 14.39 1.39 18.44
CA GLY A 84 15.36 0.29 18.50
C GLY A 84 16.19 0.19 17.22
N THR A 85 15.52 0.28 16.08
CA THR A 85 16.09 0.27 14.73
C THR A 85 16.98 1.48 14.51
N LEU A 86 16.49 2.68 14.80
CA LEU A 86 17.28 3.92 14.70
C LEU A 86 18.57 3.85 15.53
N ARG A 87 18.46 3.39 16.79
CA ARG A 87 19.62 3.25 17.68
C ARG A 87 20.60 2.18 17.19
N LYS A 88 20.11 1.04 16.71
CA LYS A 88 20.94 -0.04 16.15
C LYS A 88 21.80 0.46 14.99
N HIS A 89 21.23 1.34 14.15
CA HIS A 89 21.92 1.94 13.01
C HIS A 89 22.67 3.24 13.34
N LYS A 90 22.67 3.67 14.61
CA LYS A 90 23.34 4.90 15.08
C LYS A 90 22.87 6.14 14.33
N VAL A 91 21.59 6.17 13.98
CA VAL A 91 20.96 7.33 13.35
C VAL A 91 21.06 8.53 14.29
N SER A 92 21.38 9.70 13.73
CA SER A 92 21.37 10.98 14.44
C SER A 92 20.54 12.05 13.75
N HIS A 93 20.28 11.88 12.47
CA HIS A 93 19.52 12.78 11.61
C HIS A 93 18.45 11.96 10.88
N ILE A 94 17.27 12.51 10.63
CA ILE A 94 16.20 11.83 9.89
C ILE A 94 15.70 12.76 8.79
N LEU A 95 15.72 12.28 7.54
CA LEU A 95 15.20 13.00 6.38
C LEU A 95 13.89 12.36 5.92
N ASN A 96 12.77 12.95 6.34
CA ASN A 96 11.44 12.51 5.93
C ASN A 96 11.10 13.11 4.56
N VAL A 97 11.00 12.27 3.52
CA VAL A 97 10.60 12.67 2.15
C VAL A 97 9.24 12.04 1.80
N ALA A 98 8.25 12.31 2.64
CA ALA A 98 6.93 11.70 2.54
C ALA A 98 5.84 12.62 3.10
N PHE A 99 4.64 12.48 2.55
CA PHE A 99 3.46 13.23 2.98
C PHE A 99 2.87 12.64 4.27
N GLY A 100 2.61 13.48 5.27
CA GLY A 100 1.89 13.09 6.48
C GLY A 100 2.68 12.25 7.49
N VAL A 101 4.01 12.17 7.36
CA VAL A 101 4.88 11.46 8.31
C VAL A 101 5.23 12.38 9.47
N GLU A 102 4.93 11.96 10.69
CA GLU A 102 5.24 12.68 11.92
C GLU A 102 6.68 12.41 12.40
N ASN A 103 7.27 13.39 13.08
CA ASN A 103 8.57 13.24 13.73
C ASN A 103 8.35 12.66 15.13
N VAL A 104 8.44 11.33 15.27
CA VAL A 104 8.06 10.62 16.51
C VAL A 104 9.01 10.88 17.69
N PHE A 105 10.26 11.25 17.42
CA PHE A 105 11.29 11.47 18.44
C PHE A 105 11.97 12.84 18.29
N PRO A 106 11.23 13.96 18.29
CA PRO A 106 11.72 15.26 17.85
C PRO A 106 12.86 15.82 18.72
N ASP A 107 12.94 15.40 19.98
CA ASP A 107 13.99 15.84 20.92
C ASP A 107 15.27 14.99 20.85
N LEU A 108 15.26 13.88 20.11
CA LEU A 108 16.36 12.91 20.07
C LEU A 108 17.14 12.90 18.75
N PHE A 109 16.54 13.37 17.66
CA PHE A 109 17.15 13.38 16.33
C PHE A 109 17.00 14.75 15.68
N VAL A 110 17.93 15.07 14.78
CA VAL A 110 17.80 16.26 13.93
C VAL A 110 16.93 15.91 12.72
N TYR A 111 15.76 16.54 12.62
CA TYR A 111 14.84 16.25 11.52
C TYR A 111 14.94 17.24 10.38
N LYS A 112 14.69 16.73 9.18
CA LYS A 112 14.21 17.50 8.04
C LYS A 112 13.03 16.79 7.42
N THR A 113 11.94 17.50 7.21
CA THR A 113 10.71 16.95 6.63
C THR A 113 10.36 17.72 5.36
N LEU A 114 10.37 17.03 4.23
CA LEU A 114 9.88 17.49 2.95
C LEU A 114 8.59 16.71 2.66
N SER A 115 7.47 17.41 2.76
CA SER A 115 6.13 16.82 2.57
C SER A 115 5.86 16.61 1.07
N ILE A 116 6.32 15.48 0.53
CA ILE A 116 6.22 15.11 -0.88
C ILE A 116 5.22 13.96 -1.05
N GLN A 117 4.30 14.10 -2.01
CA GLN A 117 3.39 13.02 -2.40
C GLN A 117 4.04 12.18 -3.49
N ASP A 118 3.84 10.87 -3.44
CA ASP A 118 4.27 9.94 -4.49
C ASP A 118 3.27 9.98 -5.67
N HIS A 119 3.31 11.07 -6.42
CA HIS A 119 2.51 11.27 -7.62
C HIS A 119 3.43 11.42 -8.84
N PRO A 120 3.09 10.85 -10.02
CA PRO A 120 3.91 11.01 -11.23
C PRO A 120 4.11 12.47 -11.67
N ASP A 121 3.21 13.37 -11.25
CA ASP A 121 3.29 14.80 -11.56
C ASP A 121 4.18 15.60 -10.59
N THR A 122 4.71 14.96 -9.55
CA THR A 122 5.56 15.64 -8.58
C THR A 122 6.98 15.80 -9.12
N ASP A 123 7.42 17.04 -9.29
CA ASP A 123 8.79 17.33 -9.71
C ASP A 123 9.78 17.17 -8.53
N LEU A 124 10.39 16.00 -8.44
CA LEU A 124 11.37 15.66 -7.41
C LEU A 124 12.66 16.50 -7.51
N LEU A 125 12.99 17.04 -8.68
CA LEU A 125 14.25 17.77 -8.88
C LEU A 125 14.31 19.06 -8.04
N LEU A 126 13.15 19.65 -7.73
CA LEU A 126 13.04 20.84 -6.89
C LEU A 126 13.53 20.59 -5.45
N TYR A 127 13.50 19.35 -4.99
CA TYR A 127 13.83 18.96 -3.62
C TYR A 127 15.20 18.30 -3.49
N MET A 128 15.75 17.80 -4.59
CA MET A 128 16.99 17.02 -4.60
C MET A 128 18.17 17.77 -3.95
N GLN A 129 18.36 19.05 -4.30
CA GLN A 129 19.46 19.83 -3.72
C GLN A 129 19.32 19.94 -2.20
N GLU A 130 18.10 20.21 -1.72
CA GLU A 130 17.83 20.38 -0.30
C GLU A 130 18.02 19.07 0.50
N CYS A 131 17.68 17.92 -0.09
CA CYS A 131 17.97 16.60 0.46
C CYS A 131 19.49 16.35 0.55
N CYS A 132 20.20 16.60 -0.54
CA CYS A 132 21.66 16.41 -0.62
C CYS A 132 22.37 17.28 0.43
N ASP A 133 22.00 18.55 0.54
CA ASP A 133 22.60 19.48 1.51
C ASP A 133 22.43 18.98 2.96
N PHE A 134 21.26 18.43 3.28
CA PHE A 134 21.00 17.85 4.60
C PHE A 134 21.84 16.60 4.87
N ILE A 135 21.92 15.69 3.91
CA ILE A 135 22.72 14.47 4.00
C ILE A 135 24.21 14.82 4.15
N GLU A 136 24.70 15.76 3.36
CA GLU A 136 26.10 16.22 3.43
C GLU A 136 26.39 16.89 4.76
N LYS A 137 25.50 17.76 5.26
CA LYS A 137 25.65 18.38 6.57
C LYS A 137 25.74 17.32 7.67
N ALA A 138 24.81 16.38 7.70
CA ALA A 138 24.82 15.28 8.67
C ALA A 138 26.12 14.47 8.60
N HIS A 139 26.63 14.22 7.39
CA HIS A 139 27.90 13.53 7.20
C HIS A 139 29.10 14.30 7.77
N HIS A 140 29.16 15.63 7.57
CA HIS A 140 30.21 16.48 8.16
C HIS A 140 30.17 16.47 9.69
N GLU A 141 28.98 16.35 10.28
CA GLU A 141 28.76 16.19 11.72
C GLU A 141 29.02 14.76 12.22
N ARG A 142 29.52 13.87 11.34
CA ARG A 142 29.74 12.43 11.60
C ARG A 142 28.46 11.68 12.00
N GLY A 143 27.32 12.17 11.52
CA GLY A 143 26.02 11.57 11.70
C GLY A 143 25.68 10.49 10.68
N VAL A 144 24.55 9.82 10.91
CA VAL A 144 23.94 8.82 10.02
C VAL A 144 22.51 9.25 9.76
N VAL A 145 22.09 9.21 8.49
CA VAL A 145 20.77 9.60 7.99
C VAL A 145 20.07 8.39 7.38
N PRO A 146 18.85 8.03 7.80
CA PRO A 146 17.95 7.13 7.10
C PRO A 146 16.97 7.86 6.18
#